data_AF-A0A1K1NX90-F1
#
_entry.id   AF-A0A1K1NX90-F1
#
_cell.length_a   1.000
_cell.length_b   1.000
_cell.length_c   1.000
_cell.angle_alpha   90.00
_cell.angle_beta   90.00
_cell.angle_gamma   90.00
#
_symmetry.space_group_name_H-M   'P 1'
#
loop_
_entity.id
_entity.type
_entity.pdbx_description
1 polymer ?
#
loop_
_entity_poly.entity_id
_entity_poly.type
_entity_poly.pdbx_seq_one_letter_code
_entity_poly.pdbx_strand_id
1 'polypeptide(L)'
;MVTFRDLSRIQQIRKERRICAFKTMTEQLKNLLILLAAIVVVLILVILLFSGKSSFRRLLSIFLEEREDYEGDDGDGGERAMPVKQQTPTQRRRAAIEENVQKRTSEPIVEMATLVRKSDDRLRVIESTGQVRLVDEYYELIFVTRKGQKLKIECSAEAYEKVPFNQQGSLTYKRNTLVKFKYYEDTVFN
;
A
#
# COMPACT_ATOMS: atom_id res chain seq x y z
N MET A 1 -47.39 -36.54 -36.67
CA MET A 1 -46.63 -37.71 -36.17
C MET A 1 -45.28 -37.72 -36.88
N VAL A 2 -44.27 -37.05 -36.32
CA VAL A 2 -42.92 -36.97 -36.93
C VAL A 2 -42.21 -38.27 -36.61
N THR A 3 -41.77 -39.01 -37.62
CA THR A 3 -41.20 -40.35 -37.44
C THR A 3 -39.76 -40.28 -36.96
N PHE A 4 -39.35 -41.26 -36.13
CA PHE A 4 -38.04 -41.33 -35.46
C PHE A 4 -36.83 -41.26 -36.43
N ARG A 5 -37.03 -41.56 -37.71
CA ARG A 5 -35.98 -41.43 -38.75
C ARG A 5 -35.60 -39.99 -39.07
N ASP A 6 -36.50 -39.03 -38.90
CA ASP A 6 -36.22 -37.60 -39.13
C ASP A 6 -35.36 -37.00 -38.03
N LEU A 7 -35.59 -37.39 -36.78
CA LEU A 7 -34.82 -36.90 -35.63
C LEU A 7 -33.35 -37.32 -35.70
N SER A 8 -33.05 -38.53 -36.17
CA SER A 8 -31.67 -38.99 -36.34
C SER A 8 -30.92 -38.23 -37.44
N ARG A 9 -31.57 -37.92 -38.57
CA ARG A 9 -30.95 -37.09 -39.63
C ARG A 9 -30.69 -35.65 -39.17
N ILE A 10 -31.63 -35.07 -38.42
CA ILE A 10 -31.49 -33.70 -37.90
C ILE A 10 -30.34 -33.61 -36.89
N GLN A 11 -30.15 -34.63 -36.05
CA GLN A 11 -29.03 -34.69 -35.10
C GLN A 11 -27.68 -34.87 -35.81
N GLN A 12 -27.64 -35.68 -36.87
CA GLN A 12 -26.40 -35.93 -37.62
C GLN A 12 -25.92 -34.69 -38.39
N ILE A 13 -26.84 -33.97 -39.05
CA ILE A 13 -26.55 -32.69 -39.73
C ILE A 13 -26.09 -31.61 -38.74
N ARG A 14 -26.65 -31.60 -37.53
CA ARG A 14 -26.27 -30.63 -36.48
C ARG A 14 -24.88 -30.93 -35.88
N LYS A 15 -24.48 -32.21 -35.83
CA LYS A 15 -23.17 -32.64 -35.34
C LYS A 15 -22.06 -32.37 -36.36
N GLU A 16 -22.31 -32.59 -37.65
CA GLU A 16 -21.34 -32.32 -38.72
C GLU A 16 -21.05 -30.81 -38.89
N ARG A 17 -22.05 -29.94 -38.70
CA ARG A 17 -21.84 -28.47 -38.72
C ARG A 17 -20.96 -27.96 -37.58
N ARG A 18 -20.88 -28.67 -36.44
CA ARG A 18 -20.02 -28.27 -35.32
C ARG A 18 -18.55 -28.65 -35.53
N ILE A 19 -18.28 -29.67 -36.34
CA ILE A 19 -16.92 -30.17 -36.57
C ILE A 19 -16.22 -29.38 -37.69
N CYS A 20 -16.96 -28.97 -38.73
CA CYS A 20 -16.41 -28.14 -39.81
C CYS A 20 -16.14 -26.68 -39.39
N ALA A 21 -16.85 -26.14 -38.40
CA ALA A 21 -16.62 -24.77 -37.90
C ALA A 21 -15.30 -24.60 -37.13
N PHE A 22 -14.69 -25.69 -36.66
CA PHE A 22 -13.44 -25.63 -35.89
C PHE A 22 -12.17 -25.73 -36.75
N LYS A 23 -12.29 -26.12 -38.04
CA LYS A 23 -11.14 -26.47 -38.89
C LYS A 23 -10.84 -25.46 -40.00
N THR A 24 -11.39 -24.25 -39.91
CA THR A 24 -10.99 -23.13 -40.79
C THR A 24 -10.82 -21.87 -39.95
N MET A 25 -9.94 -21.92 -38.95
CA MET A 25 -9.37 -20.69 -38.42
C MET A 25 -8.56 -20.06 -39.55
N THR A 26 -8.92 -18.85 -39.96
CA THR A 26 -8.18 -18.09 -40.97
C THR A 26 -6.71 -18.00 -40.53
N GLU A 27 -5.77 -18.00 -41.48
CA GLU A 27 -4.33 -17.88 -41.16
C GLU A 27 -4.04 -16.66 -40.27
N GLN A 28 -4.84 -15.60 -40.42
CA GLN A 28 -4.80 -14.41 -39.58
C GLN A 28 -5.14 -14.69 -38.11
N LEU A 29 -6.14 -15.54 -37.83
CA LEU A 29 -6.52 -15.88 -36.46
C LEU A 29 -5.49 -16.80 -35.82
N LYS A 30 -4.90 -17.74 -36.58
CA LYS A 30 -3.79 -18.57 -36.08
C LYS A 30 -2.57 -17.72 -35.73
N ASN A 31 -2.19 -16.78 -36.59
CA ASN A 31 -1.08 -15.85 -36.33
C ASN A 31 -1.35 -14.97 -35.12
N LEU A 32 -2.60 -14.49 -34.95
CA LEU A 32 -3.00 -13.72 -33.77
C LEU A 32 -2.92 -14.57 -32.50
N LEU A 33 -3.37 -15.82 -32.52
CA LEU A 33 -3.28 -16.72 -31.37
C LEU A 33 -1.83 -17.06 -31.02
N ILE A 34 -0.97 -17.29 -32.01
CA ILE A 34 0.46 -17.54 -31.80
C ILE A 34 1.14 -16.31 -31.19
N LEU A 35 0.82 -15.11 -31.68
CA LEU A 35 1.33 -13.85 -31.14
C LEU A 35 0.86 -13.63 -29.70
N LEU A 36 -0.41 -13.90 -29.41
CA LEU A 36 -0.98 -13.80 -28.06
C LEU A 36 -0.31 -14.80 -27.11
N ALA A 37 -0.15 -16.05 -27.53
CA ALA A 37 0.54 -17.07 -26.76
C ALA A 37 2.02 -16.69 -26.50
N ALA A 38 2.71 -16.13 -27.49
CA ALA A 38 4.08 -15.64 -27.33
C ALA A 38 4.18 -14.52 -26.29
N ILE A 39 3.25 -13.56 -26.30
CA ILE A 39 3.19 -12.49 -25.29
C ILE A 39 2.99 -13.08 -23.89
N VAL A 40 2.08 -14.05 -23.73
CA VAL A 40 1.84 -14.71 -22.44
C VAL A 40 3.10 -15.41 -21.92
N VAL A 41 3.81 -16.14 -22.78
CA VAL A 41 5.07 -16.81 -22.40
C VAL A 41 6.14 -15.79 -21.99
N VAL A 42 6.27 -14.68 -22.72
CA VAL A 42 7.20 -13.60 -22.36
C VAL A 42 6.82 -12.97 -21.02
N LEU A 43 5.51 -12.72 -20.78
CA LEU A 43 5.03 -12.20 -19.50
C LEU A 43 5.33 -13.16 -18.34
N ILE A 44 5.14 -14.47 -18.54
CA ILE A 44 5.49 -15.48 -17.53
C ILE A 44 6.99 -15.47 -17.27
N LEU A 45 7.83 -15.39 -18.30
CA LEU A 45 9.29 -15.28 -18.11
C LEU A 45 9.70 -14.01 -17.38
N VAL A 46 9.07 -12.87 -17.69
CA VAL A 46 9.29 -11.61 -16.95
C VAL A 46 8.85 -11.78 -15.50
N ILE A 47 7.68 -12.36 -15.23
CA ILE A 47 7.22 -12.63 -13.87
C ILE A 47 8.21 -13.54 -13.15
N LEU A 48 8.68 -14.63 -13.76
CA LEU A 48 9.63 -15.56 -13.16
C LEU A 48 11.02 -14.94 -12.93
N LEU A 49 11.56 -14.20 -13.90
CA LEU A 49 12.87 -13.54 -13.79
C LEU A 49 12.85 -12.36 -12.80
N PHE A 50 11.73 -11.65 -12.70
CA PHE A 50 11.53 -10.60 -11.70
C PHE A 50 10.88 -11.12 -10.40
N SER A 51 10.62 -12.43 -10.27
CA SER A 51 10.08 -13.09 -9.06
C SER A 51 11.16 -13.35 -8.00
N GLY A 52 12.04 -12.37 -7.79
CA GLY A 52 12.98 -12.39 -6.67
C GLY A 52 12.37 -11.91 -5.35
N LYS A 53 11.28 -11.12 -5.38
CA LYS A 53 10.54 -10.65 -4.18
C LYS A 53 9.28 -9.85 -4.56
N SER A 54 8.13 -10.30 -4.04
CA SER A 54 7.05 -9.46 -3.49
C SER A 54 5.84 -8.98 -4.31
N SER A 55 5.75 -9.09 -5.65
CA SER A 55 4.54 -8.59 -6.35
C SER A 55 3.46 -9.65 -6.59
N PHE A 56 3.83 -10.94 -6.68
CA PHE A 56 2.89 -12.01 -7.03
C PHE A 56 1.94 -12.41 -5.88
N ARG A 57 2.41 -12.36 -4.62
CA ARG A 57 1.54 -12.65 -3.45
C ARG A 57 0.39 -11.64 -3.28
N ARG A 58 0.58 -10.37 -3.67
CA ARG A 58 -0.47 -9.34 -3.58
C ARG A 58 -1.58 -9.53 -4.60
N LEU A 59 -1.24 -10.02 -5.79
CA LEU A 59 -2.24 -10.31 -6.82
C LEU A 59 -2.93 -11.65 -6.56
N LEU A 60 -2.20 -12.67 -6.07
CA LEU A 60 -2.82 -13.91 -5.60
C LEU A 60 -3.72 -13.67 -4.40
N SER A 61 -3.34 -12.83 -3.43
CA SER A 61 -4.22 -12.55 -2.29
C SER A 61 -5.52 -11.90 -2.73
N ILE A 62 -5.49 -10.94 -3.67
CA ILE A 62 -6.71 -10.29 -4.16
C ILE A 62 -7.59 -11.25 -4.99
N PHE A 63 -7.00 -12.23 -5.67
CA PHE A 63 -7.74 -13.17 -6.52
C PHE A 63 -8.20 -14.46 -5.78
N LEU A 64 -7.54 -14.83 -4.69
CA LEU A 64 -7.99 -15.87 -3.74
C LEU A 64 -8.99 -15.33 -2.71
N GLU A 65 -8.93 -14.04 -2.35
CA GLU A 65 -9.87 -13.39 -1.44
C GLU A 65 -11.30 -13.26 -2.03
N GLU A 66 -11.47 -13.48 -3.34
CA GLU A 66 -12.79 -13.53 -3.98
C GLU A 66 -13.42 -14.94 -4.01
N ARG A 67 -12.79 -15.98 -3.43
CA ARG A 67 -13.34 -17.35 -3.48
C ARG A 67 -13.24 -18.25 -2.24
N GLU A 68 -12.87 -17.75 -1.06
CA GLU A 68 -12.81 -18.61 0.13
C GLU A 68 -13.43 -17.94 1.36
N ASP A 69 -14.77 -17.96 1.43
CA ASP A 69 -15.42 -18.31 2.69
C ASP A 69 -15.24 -19.83 2.86
N TYR A 70 -14.77 -20.25 4.05
CA TYR A 70 -14.57 -21.61 4.59
C TYR A 70 -13.11 -22.13 4.72
N GLU A 71 -12.68 -22.16 6.00
CA GLU A 71 -11.89 -23.18 6.72
C GLU A 71 -10.38 -23.40 6.49
N GLY A 72 -9.65 -23.46 7.62
CA GLY A 72 -8.37 -24.19 7.82
C GLY A 72 -7.11 -23.31 7.76
N ASP A 73 -6.49 -22.89 8.87
CA ASP A 73 -5.65 -23.66 9.82
C ASP A 73 -4.25 -24.04 9.29
N ASP A 74 -3.23 -23.64 10.06
CA ASP A 74 -1.79 -24.02 10.08
C ASP A 74 -0.93 -23.86 8.79
N GLY A 75 0.35 -23.46 8.82
CA GLY A 75 1.30 -23.16 9.89
C GLY A 75 2.70 -22.86 9.28
N ASP A 76 3.59 -22.30 10.11
CA ASP A 76 5.08 -22.42 10.11
C ASP A 76 5.88 -22.02 8.83
N GLY A 77 7.02 -21.32 8.81
CA GLY A 77 8.02 -20.86 9.77
C GLY A 77 9.23 -20.36 8.95
N GLY A 78 10.27 -19.82 9.59
CA GLY A 78 11.60 -19.77 8.96
C GLY A 78 12.23 -18.40 8.67
N GLU A 79 12.84 -17.86 9.72
CA GLU A 79 13.82 -16.80 9.87
C GLU A 79 15.01 -16.65 8.85
N ARG A 80 15.44 -15.37 8.73
CA ARG A 80 16.82 -14.81 8.78
C ARG A 80 17.66 -14.46 7.53
N ALA A 81 18.28 -13.28 7.70
CA ALA A 81 19.60 -12.78 7.27
C ALA A 81 19.73 -11.93 5.99
N MET A 82 20.14 -10.66 6.21
CA MET A 82 20.67 -9.70 5.22
C MET A 82 22.13 -10.05 4.83
N PRO A 83 22.82 -9.38 3.84
CA PRO A 83 23.32 -7.99 4.00
C PRO A 83 23.47 -7.11 2.73
N VAL A 84 23.42 -5.79 2.98
CA VAL A 84 24.28 -4.68 2.48
C VAL A 84 24.36 -4.41 0.96
N LYS A 85 24.01 -3.17 0.55
CA LYS A 85 24.53 -2.55 -0.68
C LYS A 85 24.87 -1.06 -0.51
N GLN A 86 26.10 -0.75 -0.92
CA GLN A 86 26.73 0.57 -1.01
C GLN A 86 25.99 1.51 -1.97
N GLN A 87 26.08 2.79 -1.62
CA GLN A 87 25.40 3.94 -2.21
C GLN A 87 26.12 4.48 -3.44
N THR A 88 25.36 4.99 -4.42
CA THR A 88 25.82 5.95 -5.45
C THR A 88 25.03 7.26 -5.36
N PRO A 89 25.63 8.43 -5.73
CA PRO A 89 25.33 9.71 -5.10
C PRO A 89 24.48 10.65 -5.97
N THR A 90 23.35 10.16 -6.52
CA THR A 90 22.48 11.01 -7.37
C THR A 90 20.99 10.92 -7.06
N GLN A 91 20.62 10.25 -5.97
CA GLN A 91 19.22 10.08 -5.54
C GLN A 91 18.90 10.83 -4.23
N ARG A 92 19.60 11.93 -3.95
CA ARG A 92 19.48 12.71 -2.69
C ARG A 92 18.19 13.54 -2.53
N ARG A 93 17.17 13.40 -3.38
CA ARG A 93 15.91 14.17 -3.23
C ARG A 93 14.61 13.38 -3.27
N ARG A 94 14.64 12.06 -3.36
CA ARG A 94 13.44 11.21 -3.28
C ARG A 94 13.70 9.91 -2.52
N ALA A 95 14.42 10.01 -1.40
CA ALA A 95 14.61 8.89 -0.48
C ALA A 95 13.74 9.10 0.76
N ALA A 96 12.88 8.11 1.02
CA ALA A 96 12.33 7.78 2.33
C ALA A 96 11.38 8.80 2.97
N ILE A 97 10.17 8.89 2.41
CA ILE A 97 8.99 8.84 3.29
C ILE A 97 8.40 7.45 3.07
N GLU A 98 9.04 6.45 3.67
CA GLU A 98 8.30 5.25 4.09
C GLU A 98 7.30 5.76 5.12
N GLU A 99 6.15 6.20 4.61
CA GLU A 99 4.97 6.49 5.39
C GLU A 99 4.51 5.15 5.95
N ASN A 100 5.10 4.77 7.08
CA ASN A 100 4.50 3.78 7.96
C ASN A 100 3.12 4.35 8.31
N VAL A 101 2.11 3.81 7.63
CA VAL A 101 0.70 4.14 7.79
C VAL A 101 0.38 3.96 9.27
N GLN A 102 0.36 5.07 9.99
CA GLN A 102 -0.08 5.12 11.36
C GLN A 102 -1.53 4.66 11.34
N LYS A 103 -1.79 3.49 11.94
CA LYS A 103 -3.12 2.87 11.91
C LYS A 103 -4.10 3.90 12.48
N ARG A 104 -5.08 4.31 11.68
CA ARG A 104 -6.15 5.24 12.06
C ARG A 104 -7.13 4.54 13.00
N THR A 105 -6.66 4.14 14.17
CA THR A 105 -7.53 3.62 15.22
C THR A 105 -8.18 4.82 15.93
N SER A 106 -9.46 4.69 16.25
CA SER A 106 -10.24 5.70 16.98
C SER A 106 -9.81 5.83 18.44
N GLU A 107 -9.14 4.81 18.96
CA GLU A 107 -8.65 4.72 20.34
C GLU A 107 -7.33 5.48 20.53
N PRO A 108 -7.12 6.09 21.71
CA PRO A 108 -5.86 6.75 22.04
C PRO A 108 -4.73 5.71 22.12
N ILE A 109 -3.70 5.87 21.30
CA ILE A 109 -2.53 5.00 21.30
C ILE A 109 -1.48 5.61 22.23
N VAL A 110 -0.86 4.78 23.07
CA VAL A 110 0.26 5.17 23.94
C VAL A 110 1.53 4.48 23.45
N GLU A 111 2.54 5.26 23.06
CA GLU A 111 3.83 4.75 22.58
C GLU A 111 5.01 5.46 23.22
N MET A 112 6.13 4.74 23.40
CA MET A 112 7.39 5.33 23.85
C MET A 112 8.10 5.95 22.65
N ALA A 113 8.22 7.27 22.65
CA ALA A 113 8.77 8.00 21.52
C ALA A 113 9.65 9.18 21.98
N THR A 114 10.55 9.58 21.08
CA THR A 114 11.48 10.68 21.28
C THR A 114 11.24 11.73 20.22
N LEU A 115 11.08 13.00 20.62
CA LEU A 115 10.90 14.09 19.67
C LEU A 115 12.20 14.33 18.91
N VAL A 116 12.17 14.25 17.58
CA VAL A 116 13.35 14.44 16.73
C VAL A 116 13.27 15.70 15.85
N ARG A 117 12.07 16.18 15.56
CA ARG A 117 11.87 17.37 14.73
C ARG A 117 10.56 18.05 15.08
N LYS A 118 10.58 19.37 14.99
CA LYS A 118 9.40 20.24 15.03
C LYS A 118 9.26 20.91 13.65
N SER A 119 8.04 21.03 13.15
CA SER A 119 7.71 21.74 11.92
C SER A 119 6.60 22.76 12.23
N ASP A 120 6.76 23.99 11.75
CA ASP A 120 5.83 25.10 11.93
C ASP A 120 5.50 25.63 10.52
N ASP A 121 4.29 25.34 10.04
CA ASP A 121 3.82 25.66 8.70
C ASP A 121 2.68 26.69 8.78
N ARG A 122 3.01 27.93 9.16
CA ARG A 122 2.06 29.07 9.14
C ARG A 122 2.00 29.73 7.77
N LEU A 123 0.80 30.05 7.29
CA LEU A 123 0.62 30.83 6.07
C LEU A 123 0.54 32.33 6.40
N ARG A 124 1.50 33.11 5.91
CA ARG A 124 1.45 34.58 6.01
C ARG A 124 0.80 35.18 4.76
N VAL A 125 -0.43 35.68 4.90
CA VAL A 125 -1.16 36.39 3.86
C VAL A 125 -0.95 37.89 4.02
N ILE A 126 -0.41 38.54 3.00
CA ILE A 126 -0.28 39.99 2.94
C ILE A 126 -1.40 40.49 2.02
N GLU A 127 -2.39 41.15 2.60
CA GLU A 127 -3.50 41.73 1.85
C GLU A 127 -3.05 42.97 1.07
N SER A 128 -3.77 43.32 0.00
CA SER A 128 -3.51 44.53 -0.80
C SER A 128 -3.62 45.83 0.03
N THR A 129 -4.25 45.76 1.20
CA THR A 129 -4.35 46.82 2.20
C THR A 129 -3.07 46.99 3.05
N GLY A 130 -2.08 46.11 2.88
CA GLY A 130 -0.87 46.04 3.71
C GLY A 130 -1.07 45.31 5.04
N GLN A 131 -2.28 44.81 5.34
CA GLN A 131 -2.51 43.99 6.53
C GLN A 131 -1.88 42.61 6.38
N VAL A 132 -1.08 42.22 7.37
CA VAL A 132 -0.48 40.89 7.46
C VAL A 132 -1.38 40.02 8.34
N ARG A 133 -1.95 38.96 7.77
CA ARG A 133 -2.73 37.96 8.49
C ARG A 133 -2.01 36.62 8.46
N LEU A 134 -1.87 36.00 9.62
CA LEU A 134 -1.47 34.60 9.73
C LEU A 134 -2.75 33.77 9.60
N VAL A 135 -2.80 32.93 8.58
CA VAL A 135 -3.89 31.99 8.33
C VAL A 135 -3.30 30.58 8.47
N ASP A 136 -4.11 29.63 8.93
CA ASP A 136 -3.75 28.20 8.98
C ASP A 136 -2.58 27.91 9.95
N GLU A 137 -2.83 28.03 11.25
CA GLU A 137 -1.85 27.67 12.29
C GLU A 137 -1.75 26.14 12.41
N TYR A 138 -0.76 25.56 11.72
CA TYR A 138 -0.50 24.13 11.75
C TYR A 138 0.88 23.82 12.34
N TYR A 139 0.90 23.13 13.49
CA TYR A 139 2.12 22.71 14.17
C TYR A 139 2.25 21.19 14.18
N GLU A 140 3.38 20.69 13.69
CA GLU A 140 3.66 19.25 13.62
C GLU A 140 4.92 18.88 14.41
N LEU A 141 4.80 17.85 15.23
CA LEU A 141 5.86 17.21 15.98
C LEU A 141 6.16 15.84 15.36
N ILE A 142 7.41 15.61 15.01
CA ILE A 142 7.88 14.32 14.49
C ILE A 142 8.59 13.57 15.60
N PHE A 143 7.98 12.47 16.03
CA PHE A 143 8.53 11.56 17.01
C PHE A 143 9.14 10.32 16.36
N VAL A 144 10.17 9.76 16.98
CA VAL A 144 10.72 8.45 16.62
C VAL A 144 10.45 7.49 17.76
N THR A 145 9.76 6.40 17.46
CA THR A 145 9.51 5.33 18.43
C THR A 145 10.76 4.52 18.69
N ARG A 146 10.78 3.72 19.76
CA ARG A 146 11.86 2.75 20.01
C ARG A 146 12.07 1.76 18.84
N LYS A 147 11.04 1.54 18.03
CA LYS A 147 11.07 0.68 16.83
C LYS A 147 11.66 1.40 15.60
N GLY A 148 12.08 2.66 15.74
CA GLY A 148 12.59 3.48 14.64
C GLY A 148 11.51 4.03 13.72
N GLN A 149 10.22 3.88 14.08
CA GLN A 149 9.11 4.41 13.27
C GLN A 149 8.95 5.90 13.52
N LYS A 150 8.78 6.67 12.45
CA LYS A 150 8.51 8.11 12.52
C LYS A 150 7.00 8.35 12.63
N LEU A 151 6.58 9.02 13.69
CA LEU A 151 5.18 9.42 13.91
C LEU A 151 5.08 10.92 13.66
N LYS A 152 4.11 11.32 12.83
CA LYS A 152 3.76 12.73 12.59
C LYS A 152 2.56 13.08 13.45
N ILE A 153 2.75 13.98 14.40
CA ILE A 153 1.74 14.34 15.41
C ILE A 153 1.45 15.84 15.33
N GLU A 154 0.22 16.19 15.04
CA GLU A 154 -0.29 17.57 15.11
C GLU A 154 -0.47 18.01 16.57
N CYS A 155 -0.17 19.26 16.87
CA CYS A 155 -0.29 19.81 18.22
C CYS A 155 -0.70 21.29 18.24
N SER A 156 -1.09 21.80 19.41
CA SER A 156 -1.33 23.22 19.66
C SER A 156 -0.02 24.01 19.77
N ALA A 157 -0.11 25.34 19.60
CA ALA A 157 1.05 26.24 19.75
C ALA A 157 1.71 26.12 21.13
N GLU A 158 0.92 25.99 22.20
CA GLU A 158 1.45 25.85 23.55
C GLU A 158 2.22 24.54 23.74
N ALA A 159 1.67 23.44 23.21
CA ALA A 159 2.34 22.14 23.26
C ALA A 159 3.63 22.15 22.43
N TYR A 160 3.58 22.78 21.26
CA TYR A 160 4.73 22.90 20.37
C TYR A 160 5.94 23.52 21.07
N GLU A 161 5.75 24.56 21.87
CA GLU A 161 6.84 25.20 22.61
C GLU A 161 7.32 24.34 23.79
N LYS A 162 6.39 23.78 24.57
CA LYS A 162 6.67 23.05 25.81
C LYS A 162 7.33 21.68 25.58
N VAL A 163 7.09 21.00 24.46
CA VAL A 163 7.69 19.67 24.22
C VAL A 163 9.20 19.78 23.95
N PRO A 164 10.07 19.19 24.75
CA PRO A 164 11.53 19.26 24.54
C PRO A 164 12.02 18.28 23.47
N PHE A 165 13.13 18.64 22.80
CA PHE A 165 13.81 17.76 21.83
C PHE A 165 14.60 16.65 22.51
N ASN A 166 14.74 15.51 21.83
CA ASN A 166 15.56 14.36 22.23
C ASN A 166 15.20 13.73 23.60
N GLN A 167 14.15 14.21 24.25
CA GLN A 167 13.62 13.60 25.45
C GLN A 167 12.77 12.40 25.08
N GLN A 168 13.04 11.26 25.72
CA GLN A 168 12.22 10.08 25.59
C GLN A 168 11.05 10.20 26.58
N GLY A 169 9.83 10.01 26.06
CA GLY A 169 8.63 10.07 26.86
C GLY A 169 7.57 9.08 26.40
N SER A 170 6.52 9.00 27.20
CA SER A 170 5.27 8.34 26.83
C SER A 170 4.40 9.32 26.05
N LEU A 171 4.26 9.06 24.75
CA LEU A 171 3.44 9.81 23.83
C LEU A 171 2.06 9.16 23.72
N THR A 172 1.02 9.89 24.07
CA THR A 172 -0.37 9.53 23.84
C THR A 172 -0.93 10.41 22.73
N TYR A 173 -1.47 9.79 21.68
CA TYR A 173 -2.03 10.51 20.54
C TYR A 173 -3.30 9.82 20.02
N LYS A 174 -4.17 10.60 19.38
CA LYS A 174 -5.43 10.13 18.79
C LYS A 174 -5.57 10.72 17.39
N ARG A 175 -5.77 9.89 16.38
CA ARG A 175 -5.93 10.32 14.97
C ARG A 175 -4.84 11.31 14.52
N ASN A 176 -3.59 11.06 14.90
CA ASN A 176 -2.45 11.92 14.63
C ASN A 176 -2.42 13.27 15.37
N THR A 177 -3.35 13.55 16.27
CA THR A 177 -3.28 14.72 17.16
C THR A 177 -2.69 14.32 18.51
N LEU A 178 -1.85 15.17 19.07
CA LEU A 178 -1.31 15.02 20.41
C LEU A 178 -2.47 14.99 21.41
N VAL A 179 -2.40 14.08 22.38
CA VAL A 179 -3.28 14.12 23.57
C VAL A 179 -2.44 14.49 24.79
N LYS A 180 -1.31 13.80 24.95
CA LYS A 180 -0.43 13.96 26.10
C LYS A 180 0.97 13.46 25.77
N PHE A 181 2.00 14.18 26.22
CA PHE A 181 3.38 13.71 26.20
C PHE A 181 3.97 13.84 27.59
N LYS A 182 4.23 12.69 28.25
CA LYS A 182 4.87 12.64 29.57
C LYS A 182 6.33 12.28 29.42
N TYR A 183 7.22 13.16 29.82
CA TYR A 183 8.66 12.92 29.89
C TYR A 183 9.14 13.03 31.35
N TYR A 184 10.45 12.89 31.59
CA TYR A 184 10.98 12.78 32.95
C TYR A 184 10.71 14.03 33.81
N GLU A 185 10.82 15.22 33.22
CA GLU A 185 10.76 16.49 33.94
C GLU A 185 9.34 17.07 33.99
N ASP A 186 8.50 16.79 32.99
CA ASP A 186 7.15 17.36 32.93
C ASP A 186 6.18 16.53 32.07
N THR A 187 4.93 16.95 32.03
CA THR A 187 3.85 16.41 31.21
C THR A 187 3.22 17.53 30.38
N VAL A 188 3.34 17.43 29.06
CA VAL A 188 2.70 18.35 28.12
C VAL A 188 1.36 17.78 27.66
N PHE A 189 0.34 18.62 27.62
CA PHE A 189 -0.97 18.31 27.03
C PHE A 189 -1.17 19.14 25.77
N ASN A 190 -2.05 18.67 24.89
CA ASN A 190 -2.47 19.45 23.72
C ASN A 190 -3.39 20.60 24.09
#